data_AF-A0A945W5Y9-F1
#
_entry.id   AF-A0A945W5Y9-F1
#
_cell.length_a   1.000
_cell.length_b   1.000
_cell.length_c   1.000
_cell.angle_alpha   90.00
_cell.angle_beta   90.00
_cell.angle_gamma   90.00
#
_symmetry.space_group_name_H-M   'P 1'
#
loop_
_entity.id
_entity.type
_entity.pdbx_description
1 polymer ?
#
loop_
_entity_poly.entity_id
_entity_poly.type
_entity_poly.pdbx_seq_one_letter_code
_entity_poly.pdbx_strand_id
1 'polypeptide(L)'
;MLKFSEVYKNASGAWTLRHISVNTGNITTVRENTVVANLISEGQSELPSGANRFCTIVIQAGGTVSEVVVVGGLTEVEMLVKGASKRRGVLLG
;
A
#
# COMPACT_ATOMS: atom_id res chain seq x y z
N MET A 1 1.79 -12.68 -4.43
CA MET A 1 2.14 -11.25 -4.19
C MET A 1 0.85 -10.46 -4.26
N LEU A 2 0.69 -9.42 -3.43
CA LEU A 2 -0.46 -8.50 -3.50
C LEU A 2 -0.09 -7.29 -4.36
N LYS A 3 -1.06 -6.77 -5.12
CA LYS A 3 -0.90 -5.56 -5.92
C LYS A 3 -1.53 -4.39 -5.18
N PHE A 4 -0.83 -3.27 -5.13
CA PHE A 4 -1.32 -2.03 -4.53
C PHE A 4 -1.08 -0.86 -5.49
N SER A 5 -1.84 0.22 -5.30
CA SER A 5 -1.52 1.52 -5.87
C SER A 5 -0.76 2.31 -4.83
N GLU A 6 0.52 2.56 -5.09
CA GLU A 6 1.39 3.36 -4.24
C GLU A 6 1.28 4.85 -4.57
N VAL A 7 1.24 5.67 -3.53
CA VAL A 7 1.42 7.12 -3.62
C VAL A 7 2.89 7.45 -3.40
N TYR A 8 3.53 8.13 -4.35
CA TYR A 8 4.94 8.53 -4.24
C TYR A 8 5.17 9.90 -4.86
N LYS A 9 6.30 10.55 -4.53
CA LYS A 9 6.77 11.75 -5.24
C LYS A 9 7.63 11.35 -6.42
N ASN A 10 7.27 11.81 -7.60
CA ASN A 10 8.08 11.61 -8.81
C ASN A 10 9.31 12.55 -8.83
N ALA A 11 10.12 12.46 -9.88
CA ALA A 11 11.33 13.27 -10.02
C ALA A 11 11.07 14.79 -10.11
N SER A 12 9.87 15.22 -10.51
CA SER A 12 9.47 16.63 -10.50
C SER A 12 8.91 17.10 -9.15
N GLY A 13 8.88 16.23 -8.14
CA GLY A 13 8.36 16.52 -6.81
C GLY A 13 6.84 16.45 -6.70
N ALA A 14 6.14 16.12 -7.79
CA ALA A 14 4.70 15.95 -7.80
C ALA A 14 4.30 14.58 -7.20
N TRP A 15 3.22 14.57 -6.43
CA TRP A 15 2.61 13.32 -5.97
C TRP A 15 1.95 12.60 -7.14
N THR A 16 2.22 11.30 -7.27
CA THR A 16 1.76 10.47 -8.38
C THR A 16 1.42 9.07 -7.87
N LEU A 17 0.58 8.37 -8.61
CA LEU A 17 0.24 6.98 -8.35
C LEU A 17 1.06 6.05 -9.25
N ARG A 18 1.53 4.93 -8.70
CA ARG A 18 2.05 3.82 -9.50
C ARG A 18 1.55 2.49 -8.96
N HIS A 19 1.50 1.47 -9.81
CA HIS A 19 1.19 0.12 -9.37
C HIS A 19 2.45 -0.58 -8.87
N ILE A 20 2.34 -1.20 -7.71
CA ILE A 20 3.40 -2.02 -7.13
C ILE A 20 2.88 -3.41 -6.79
N SER A 21 3.80 -4.37 -6.75
CA SER A 21 3.54 -5.72 -6.24
C SER A 21 4.41 -5.97 -5.01
N VAL A 22 3.76 -6.30 -3.89
CA VAL A 22 4.43 -6.55 -2.61
C VAL A 22 4.30 -8.03 -2.24
N ASN A 23 5.41 -8.66 -1.87
CA ASN A 23 5.38 -9.99 -1.28
C ASN A 23 4.84 -9.89 0.14
N THR A 24 3.69 -10.51 0.41
CA THR A 24 3.03 -10.44 1.72
C THR A 24 3.84 -11.02 2.85
N GLY A 25 4.76 -11.95 2.55
CA GLY A 25 5.71 -12.47 3.55
C GLY A 25 6.71 -11.44 4.06
N ASN A 26 6.88 -10.33 3.34
CA ASN A 26 7.77 -9.24 3.74
C ASN A 26 7.01 -8.09 4.41
N ILE A 27 5.67 -8.13 4.44
CA ILE A 27 4.86 -7.09 5.09
C ILE A 27 4.84 -7.38 6.59
N THR A 28 5.42 -6.49 7.38
CA THR A 28 5.49 -6.64 8.84
C THR A 28 4.34 -5.94 9.53
N THR A 29 3.91 -4.79 9.02
CA THR A 29 2.85 -3.98 9.64
C THR A 29 2.11 -3.16 8.59
N VAL A 30 0.81 -2.95 8.81
CA VAL A 30 0.02 -1.94 8.13
C VAL A 30 -0.42 -0.95 9.20
N ARG A 31 -0.24 0.35 8.95
CA ARG A 31 -0.63 1.39 9.90
C ARG A 31 -1.37 2.51 9.20
N GLU A 32 -2.13 3.27 9.97
CA GLU A 32 -2.81 4.47 9.45
C GLU A 32 -1.79 5.43 8.85
N ASN A 33 -2.16 6.05 7.73
CA ASN A 33 -1.33 7.05 7.10
C ASN A 33 -1.71 8.45 7.58
N THR A 34 -0.72 9.29 7.80
CA THR A 34 -0.89 10.70 8.16
C THR A 34 -0.93 11.64 6.95
N VAL A 35 -0.69 11.13 5.73
CA VAL A 35 -0.79 11.87 4.48
C VAL A 35 -2.25 12.18 4.19
N VAL A 36 -2.56 13.48 4.17
CA VAL A 36 -3.90 13.99 3.88
C VAL A 36 -4.13 13.94 2.36
N ALA A 37 -5.30 13.44 1.94
CA ALA A 37 -5.65 13.25 0.53
C ALA A 37 -5.49 14.52 -0.32
N ASN A 38 -5.75 15.69 0.28
CA ASN A 38 -5.61 17.00 -0.38
C ASN A 38 -4.17 17.38 -0.74
N LEU A 39 -3.16 16.66 -0.23
CA LEU A 39 -1.76 16.85 -0.59
C LEU A 39 -1.41 16.17 -1.92
N ILE A 40 -2.25 15.24 -2.40
CA ILE A 40 -2.12 14.64 -3.73
C ILE A 40 -2.83 15.57 -4.69
N SER A 41 -2.09 16.52 -5.29
CA SER A 41 -2.64 17.36 -6.36
C SER A 41 -3.24 16.47 -7.45
N GLU A 42 -4.52 16.68 -7.76
CA GLU A 42 -5.27 16.10 -8.88
C GLU A 42 -4.74 16.62 -10.23
N GLY A 43 -3.44 16.47 -10.45
CA GLY A 43 -2.74 17.05 -11.58
C GLY A 43 -2.97 16.28 -12.88
N GLN A 44 -3.09 14.95 -12.85
CA GLN A 44 -3.28 14.11 -14.05
C GLN A 44 -3.85 12.70 -13.77
N SER A 45 -4.38 12.43 -12.59
CA SER A 45 -4.98 11.12 -12.30
C SER A 45 -6.11 11.30 -11.32
N GLU A 46 -7.34 11.09 -11.80
CA GLU A 46 -8.51 10.92 -10.94
C GLU A 46 -8.16 9.82 -9.94
N LEU A 47 -8.00 10.20 -8.67
CA LEU A 47 -8.04 9.24 -7.57
C LEU A 47 -9.37 8.49 -7.73
N PRO A 48 -9.39 7.15 -7.79
CA PRO A 48 -10.63 6.40 -7.91
C PRO A 48 -11.62 6.89 -6.85
N SER A 49 -12.89 7.11 -7.19
CA SER A 49 -13.91 7.52 -6.22
C SER A 49 -13.85 6.60 -4.98
N GLY A 50 -13.44 7.13 -3.82
CA GLY A 50 -13.17 6.37 -2.59
C GLY A 50 -11.68 6.20 -2.20
N ALA A 51 -10.75 6.69 -3.02
CA ALA A 51 -9.30 6.69 -2.76
C ALA A 51 -8.84 7.87 -1.87
N ASN A 52 -9.71 8.32 -0.97
CA ASN A 52 -9.42 9.32 0.07
C ASN A 52 -8.87 8.71 1.36
N ARG A 53 -8.63 7.39 1.37
CA ARG A 53 -8.07 6.66 2.50
C ARG A 53 -6.74 6.07 2.08
N PHE A 54 -5.70 6.37 2.85
CA PHE A 54 -4.36 5.85 2.66
C PHE A 54 -3.93 5.10 3.92
N CYS A 55 -3.11 4.08 3.73
CA CYS A 55 -2.40 3.43 4.81
C CYS A 55 -0.92 3.30 4.44
N THR A 56 -0.06 3.15 5.45
CA THR A 56 1.35 2.84 5.25
C THR A 56 1.57 1.36 5.48
N ILE A 57 2.14 0.69 4.49
CA ILE A 57 2.64 -0.67 4.61
C ILE A 57 4.12 -0.60 4.96
N VAL A 58 4.53 -1.29 6.01
CA VAL A 58 5.94 -1.48 6.36
C VAL A 58 6.40 -2.82 5.81
N ILE A 59 7.46 -2.79 5.02
CA ILE A 59 8.04 -3.95 4.35
C ILE A 59 9.45 -4.16 4.90
N GLN A 60 9.75 -5.37 5.36
CA GLN A 60 11.09 -5.77 5.77
C GLN A 60 11.60 -6.87 4.82
N ALA A 61 12.67 -6.58 4.09
CA ALA A 61 13.29 -7.52 3.16
C ALA A 61 14.81 -7.41 3.22
N GLY A 62 15.52 -8.52 3.45
CA GLY A 62 16.98 -8.56 3.43
C GLY A 62 17.66 -7.63 4.44
N GLY A 63 17.02 -7.34 5.58
CA GLY A 63 17.53 -6.41 6.60
C GLY A 63 17.19 -4.93 6.36
N THR A 64 16.58 -4.58 5.23
CA THR A 64 16.09 -3.22 4.94
C THR A 64 14.62 -3.10 5.32
N VAL A 65 14.27 -1.97 5.95
CA VAL A 65 12.88 -1.58 6.23
C VAL A 65 12.49 -0.46 5.27
N SER A 66 11.39 -0.66 4.54
CA SER A 66 10.81 0.30 3.62
C SER A 66 9.37 0.60 4.01
N GLU A 67 9.00 1.88 3.98
CA GLU A 67 7.64 2.33 4.22
C GLU A 67 7.01 2.75 2.89
N VAL A 68 5.83 2.21 2.61
CA VAL A 68 5.14 2.40 1.33
C VAL A 68 3.73 2.88 1.60
N VAL A 69 3.38 4.05 1.06
CA VAL A 69 2.04 4.58 1.16
C VAL A 69 1.18 4.00 0.06
N VAL A 70 0.05 3.39 0.42
CA VAL A 70 -0.87 2.81 -0.56
C VAL A 70 -2.28 3.36 -0.42
N VAL A 71 -3.01 3.31 -1.53
CA VAL A 71 -4.44 3.60 -1.59
C VAL A 71 -5.21 2.46 -0.94
N GLY A 72 -6.06 2.77 0.04
CA GLY A 72 -6.92 1.83 0.75
C GLY A 72 -7.09 2.17 2.23
N GLY A 73 -8.24 1.79 2.80
CA GLY A 73 -8.45 1.91 4.24
C GLY A 73 -7.59 0.92 5.04
N LEU A 74 -7.20 1.29 6.25
CA LEU A 74 -6.38 0.45 7.15
C LEU A 74 -6.97 -0.97 7.27
N THR A 75 -8.24 -1.08 7.63
CA THR A 75 -8.92 -2.37 7.84
C THR A 75 -8.96 -3.23 6.57
N GLU A 76 -9.21 -2.62 5.41
CA GLU A 76 -9.28 -3.33 4.13
C GLU A 76 -7.91 -3.91 3.76
N VAL A 77 -6.87 -3.08 3.85
CA VAL A 77 -5.50 -3.51 3.54
C VAL A 77 -5.01 -4.55 4.54
N GLU A 78 -5.29 -4.40 5.83
CA GLU A 78 -5.00 -5.43 6.83
C GLU A 78 -5.68 -6.77 6.52
N MET A 79 -6.96 -6.75 6.16
CA MET A 79 -7.69 -7.97 5.82
C MET A 79 -7.10 -8.65 4.58
N LEU A 80 -6.73 -7.88 3.56
CA LEU A 80 -6.07 -8.40 2.36
C LEU A 80 -4.72 -9.05 2.68
N VAL A 81 -3.88 -8.38 3.48
CA VAL A 81 -2.57 -8.89 3.90
C VAL A 81 -2.74 -10.17 4.74
N LYS A 82 -3.60 -10.14 5.77
CA LYS A 82 -3.89 -11.30 6.63
C LYS A 82 -4.47 -12.47 5.82
N GLY A 83 -5.40 -12.21 4.91
CA GLY A 83 -6.03 -13.21 4.06
C GLY A 83 -5.05 -13.89 3.09
N ALA A 84 -4.16 -13.10 2.48
CA ALA A 84 -3.10 -13.62 1.62
C ALA A 84 -2.06 -14.46 2.40
N SER A 85 -1.75 -14.09 3.65
CA SER A 85 -0.89 -14.88 4.53
C SER A 85 -1.55 -16.19 4.98
N LYS A 86 -2.86 -16.20 5.24
CA LYS A 86 -3.61 -17.42 5.57
C LYS A 86 -3.69 -18.41 4.40
N ARG A 87 -3.88 -17.94 3.16
CA ARG A 87 -3.91 -18.81 1.97
C ARG A 87 -2.56 -19.47 1.64
N ARG A 88 -1.43 -18.92 2.11
CA ARG A 88 -0.13 -19.61 2.08
C ARG A 88 -0.03 -20.78 3.06
N GLY A 89 -0.90 -20.81 4.08
CA GLY A 89 -1.02 -21.92 5.04
C GLY A 89 -2.07 -22.98 4.67
N VAL A 90 -2.83 -22.80 3.58
CA VAL A 90 -3.80 -23.79 3.08
C VAL A 90 -3.27 -24.37 1.77
N LEU A 91 -2.21 -25.15 1.88
CA LEU A 91 -1.72 -26.06 0.83
C LEU A 91 -1.26 -27.37 1.48
N LEU A 92 -2.10 -27.95 2.33
CA LEU A 92 -2.14 -29.39 2.61
C LEU A 92 -3.58 -29.71 3.05
N GLY A 93 -4.30 -30.38 2.16
CA GLY A 93 -5.66 -30.86 2.31
C GLY A 93 -6.07 -31.51 1.00
#